data_AF-A0A0M8WZ52-F1
#
_entry.id   AF-A0A0M8WZ52-F1
#
_cell.length_a   1.000
_cell.length_b   1.000
_cell.length_c   1.000
_cell.angle_alpha   90.00
_cell.angle_beta   90.00
_cell.angle_gamma   90.00
#
_symmetry.space_group_name_H-M   'P 1'
#
loop_
_entity.id
_entity.type
_entity.pdbx_description
1 polymer ?
#
loop_
_entity_poly.entity_id
_entity_poly.type
_entity_poly.pdbx_seq_one_letter_code
_entity_poly.pdbx_strand_id
1 'polypeptide(L)'
;MERLEEPELMRRMCRIGADLQLTRLLQALVAAALIAGTEAGEGAAGIAEILRAACGLAEPGRAGITPAGVHRMWRVVHLAGIQRPASDAPEWGKAGYRAYHAELERLLQGAGPGAVLPWV
;
A
#
# COMPACT_ATOMS: atom_id res chain seq x y z
N MET A 1 -15.18 2.29 30.02
CA MET A 1 -14.62 3.44 29.28
C MET A 1 -13.17 3.73 29.69
N GLU A 2 -12.77 3.45 30.94
CA GLU A 2 -11.43 3.73 31.52
C GLU A 2 -10.22 3.22 30.71
N ARG A 3 -10.33 2.12 29.96
CA ARG A 3 -9.19 1.60 29.16
C ARG A 3 -8.83 2.43 27.94
N LEU A 4 -9.76 3.24 27.40
CA LEU A 4 -9.51 4.07 26.20
C LEU A 4 -8.60 5.26 26.50
N GLU A 5 -8.43 5.61 27.77
CA GLU A 5 -7.53 6.68 28.22
C GLU A 5 -6.06 6.19 28.25
N GLU A 6 -5.82 4.88 28.17
CA GLU A 6 -4.48 4.31 28.09
C GLU A 6 -3.78 4.77 26.79
N PRO A 7 -2.68 5.55 26.87
CA PRO A 7 -2.04 6.10 25.68
C PRO A 7 -1.53 5.03 24.70
N GLU A 8 -1.18 3.84 25.21
CA GLU A 8 -0.74 2.72 24.38
C GLU A 8 -1.88 2.10 23.58
N LEU A 9 -3.06 1.96 24.18
CA LEU A 9 -4.24 1.46 23.50
C LEU A 9 -4.68 2.45 22.41
N MET A 10 -4.70 3.75 22.72
CA MET A 10 -5.04 4.79 21.75
C MET A 10 -4.06 4.79 20.56
N ARG A 11 -2.75 4.71 20.82
CA ARG A 11 -1.73 4.57 19.75
C ARG A 11 -1.95 3.34 18.89
N ARG A 12 -2.31 2.20 19.49
CA ARG A 12 -2.62 0.97 18.77
C ARG A 12 -3.87 1.13 17.89
N MET A 13 -4.92 1.74 18.41
CA MET A 13 -6.15 2.01 17.67
C MET A 13 -5.89 2.96 16.49
N CYS A 14 -5.16 4.05 16.71
CA CYS A 14 -4.76 4.96 15.65
C CYS A 14 -3.93 4.26 14.57
N ARG A 15 -3.00 3.37 14.95
CA ARG A 15 -2.21 2.59 13.98
C ARG A 15 -3.10 1.68 13.14
N ILE A 16 -4.02 0.94 13.75
CA ILE A 16 -5.00 0.11 13.03
C ILE A 16 -5.83 0.97 12.06
N GLY A 17 -6.27 2.15 12.52
CA GLY A 17 -6.99 3.11 11.68
C GLY A 17 -6.15 3.55 10.47
N ALA A 18 -4.88 3.89 10.68
CA ALA A 18 -3.97 4.28 9.62
C ALA A 18 -3.72 3.14 8.62
N ASP A 19 -3.50 1.90 9.08
CA ASP A 19 -3.34 0.74 8.20
C ASP A 19 -4.56 0.56 7.28
N LEU A 20 -5.77 0.68 7.83
CA LEU A 20 -7.02 0.58 7.05
C LEU A 20 -7.15 1.73 6.03
N GLN A 21 -6.81 2.96 6.41
CA GLN A 21 -6.89 4.11 5.51
C GLN A 21 -5.86 4.04 4.39
N LEU A 22 -4.62 3.67 4.71
CA LEU A 22 -3.55 3.52 3.72
C LEU A 22 -3.83 2.37 2.74
N THR A 23 -4.42 1.27 3.22
CA THR A 23 -4.84 0.16 2.35
C THR A 23 -5.91 0.61 1.35
N ARG A 24 -6.89 1.42 1.80
CA ARG A 24 -7.91 2.00 0.91
C ARG A 24 -7.33 3.02 -0.06
N LEU A 25 -6.40 3.86 0.41
CA LEU A 25 -5.68 4.81 -0.43
C LEU A 25 -4.97 4.08 -1.57
N LEU A 26 -4.24 3.00 -1.27
CA LEU A 26 -3.57 2.21 -2.28
C LEU A 26 -4.55 1.63 -3.32
N GLN A 27 -5.70 1.14 -2.88
CA GLN A 27 -6.75 0.68 -3.81
C GLN A 27 -7.26 1.79 -4.73
N ALA A 28 -7.52 2.98 -4.18
CA ALA A 28 -8.00 4.12 -4.95
C ALA A 28 -6.96 4.57 -5.99
N LEU A 29 -5.68 4.62 -5.61
CA LEU A 29 -4.59 5.00 -6.50
C LEU A 29 -4.42 4.03 -7.65
N VAL A 30 -4.40 2.71 -7.39
CA VAL A 30 -4.28 1.69 -8.44
C VAL A 30 -5.49 1.74 -9.37
N ALA A 31 -6.71 1.88 -8.82
CA ALA A 31 -7.92 2.01 -9.64
C ALA A 31 -7.86 3.25 -10.54
N ALA A 32 -7.44 4.41 -9.99
CA ALA A 32 -7.33 5.65 -10.74
C ALA A 32 -6.30 5.54 -11.87
N ALA A 33 -5.12 4.98 -11.60
CA ALA A 33 -4.08 4.80 -12.60
C ALA A 33 -4.51 3.83 -13.72
N LEU A 34 -5.24 2.76 -13.37
CA LEU A 34 -5.85 1.86 -14.34
C LEU A 34 -6.90 2.54 -15.22
N ILE A 35 -7.81 3.32 -14.63
CA ILE A 35 -8.84 4.06 -15.37
C ILE A 35 -8.22 5.12 -16.28
N ALA A 36 -7.13 5.76 -15.81
CA ALA A 36 -6.37 6.72 -16.60
C ALA A 36 -5.56 6.08 -17.73
N GLY A 37 -5.46 4.74 -17.77
CA GLY A 37 -4.65 4.03 -18.76
C GLY A 37 -3.15 4.24 -18.60
N THR A 38 -2.69 4.61 -17.40
CA THR A 38 -1.28 4.80 -17.11
C THR A 38 -0.55 3.46 -17.17
N GLU A 39 0.61 3.45 -17.83
CA GLU A 39 1.51 2.29 -17.88
C GLU A 39 1.86 1.84 -16.45
N ALA A 40 1.89 0.53 -16.21
CA ALA A 40 1.97 -0.02 -14.86
C ALA A 40 3.28 0.33 -14.14
N GLY A 41 4.42 0.33 -14.83
CA GLY A 41 5.71 0.73 -14.28
C GLY A 41 5.73 2.20 -13.85
N GLU A 42 5.31 3.11 -14.74
CA GLU A 42 5.21 4.54 -14.44
C GLU A 42 4.22 4.81 -13.30
N GLY A 43 3.02 4.27 -13.40
CA GLY A 43 1.98 4.44 -12.39
C GLY A 43 2.40 3.87 -11.03
N ALA A 44 2.99 2.67 -11.00
CA ALA A 44 3.44 2.04 -9.76
C ALA A 44 4.59 2.82 -9.11
N ALA A 45 5.48 3.44 -9.87
CA ALA A 45 6.53 4.31 -9.32
C ALA A 45 5.92 5.50 -8.57
N GLY A 46 4.99 6.23 -9.19
CA GLY A 46 4.31 7.36 -8.54
C GLY A 46 3.48 6.92 -7.32
N ILE A 47 2.79 5.79 -7.41
CA ILE A 47 2.03 5.23 -6.28
C ILE A 47 2.96 4.85 -5.12
N ALA A 48 4.11 4.24 -5.41
CA ALA A 48 5.08 3.86 -4.38
C ALA A 48 5.65 5.08 -3.64
N GLU A 49 5.90 6.18 -4.35
CA GLU A 49 6.33 7.45 -3.74
C GLU A 49 5.25 8.04 -2.82
N ILE A 50 4.01 8.14 -3.30
CA ILE A 50 2.87 8.60 -2.50
C ILE A 50 2.70 7.73 -1.26
N LEU A 51 2.78 6.41 -1.41
CA LEU A 51 2.61 5.48 -0.31
C LEU A 51 3.73 5.58 0.75
N ARG A 52 4.98 5.77 0.33
CA ARG A 52 6.11 6.03 1.24
C ARG A 52 5.89 7.31 2.04
N ALA A 53 5.49 8.39 1.39
CA ALA A 53 5.18 9.66 2.05
C ALA A 53 4.02 9.51 3.05
N ALA A 54 2.93 8.85 2.64
CA ALA A 54 1.77 8.63 3.48
C ALA A 54 2.08 7.76 4.72
N CYS A 55 2.91 6.72 4.57
CA CYS A 55 3.39 5.92 5.71
C CYS A 55 4.24 6.77 6.67
N GLY A 56 5.13 7.62 6.15
CA GLY A 56 5.94 8.53 6.95
C GLY A 56 5.12 9.54 7.74
N LEU A 57 4.01 10.03 7.19
CA LEU A 57 3.06 10.91 7.88
C LEU A 57 2.24 10.18 8.95
N ALA A 58 1.83 8.94 8.68
CA ALA A 58 1.01 8.15 9.58
C ALA A 58 1.77 7.72 10.84
N GLU A 59 3.08 7.47 10.73
CA GLU A 59 3.92 7.16 11.89
C GLU A 59 5.32 7.78 11.80
N PRO A 60 5.45 9.08 12.14
CA PRO A 60 6.74 9.76 12.07
C PRO A 60 7.78 9.11 12.99
N GLY A 61 8.91 8.70 12.42
CA GLY A 61 10.08 8.21 13.18
C GLY A 61 9.93 6.82 13.82
N ARG A 62 8.92 6.01 13.44
CA ARG A 62 8.77 4.63 13.94
C ARG A 62 8.49 3.64 12.81
N ALA A 63 9.03 2.43 12.95
CA ALA A 63 8.94 1.35 11.96
C ALA A 63 7.59 0.58 11.94
N GLY A 64 6.51 1.15 12.48
CA GLY A 64 5.25 0.41 12.67
C GLY A 64 4.45 0.21 11.39
N ILE A 65 4.31 1.26 10.58
CA ILE A 65 3.59 1.22 9.30
C ILE A 65 4.62 1.30 8.17
N THR A 66 4.60 0.31 7.28
CA THR A 66 5.54 0.25 6.16
C THR A 66 4.79 0.12 4.83
N PRO A 67 5.30 0.71 3.74
CA PRO A 67 4.71 0.55 2.41
C PRO A 67 4.55 -0.92 1.99
N ALA A 68 5.53 -1.77 2.32
CA ALA A 68 5.46 -3.20 2.08
C ALA A 68 4.33 -3.88 2.88
N GLY A 69 4.11 -3.45 4.13
CA GLY A 69 3.00 -3.90 4.97
C GLY A 69 1.64 -3.51 4.39
N VAL A 70 1.50 -2.26 3.95
CA VAL A 70 0.27 -1.77 3.29
C VAL A 70 -0.01 -2.53 1.99
N HIS A 71 1.01 -2.74 1.15
CA HIS A 71 0.87 -3.53 -0.08
C HIS A 71 0.45 -4.98 0.21
N ARG A 72 1.03 -5.60 1.24
CA ARG A 72 0.62 -6.94 1.69
C ARG A 72 -0.85 -6.97 2.12
N MET A 73 -1.30 -5.97 2.87
CA MET A 73 -2.70 -5.87 3.31
C MET A 73 -3.64 -5.67 2.13
N TRP A 74 -3.30 -4.76 1.22
CA TRP A 74 -4.06 -4.48 0.00
C TRP A 74 -4.25 -5.73 -0.87
N ARG A 75 -3.21 -6.55 -1.02
CA ARG A 75 -3.27 -7.81 -1.76
C ARG A 75 -4.35 -8.76 -1.20
N VAL A 76 -4.46 -8.84 0.11
CA VAL A 76 -5.44 -9.72 0.78
C VAL A 76 -6.85 -9.12 0.73
N VAL A 77 -6.99 -7.82 1.03
CA VAL A 77 -8.30 -7.17 1.16
C VAL A 77 -8.95 -6.89 -0.19
N HIS A 78 -8.18 -6.48 -1.19
CA HIS A 78 -8.70 -6.02 -2.47
C HIS A 78 -8.35 -6.96 -3.62
N LEU A 79 -7.05 -7.26 -3.80
CA LEU A 79 -6.60 -7.99 -5.00
C LEU A 79 -7.19 -9.41 -5.06
N ALA A 80 -7.22 -10.13 -3.94
CA ALA A 80 -7.79 -11.48 -3.88
C ALA A 80 -9.25 -11.52 -4.36
N GLY A 81 -10.06 -10.52 -3.97
CA GLY A 81 -11.45 -10.40 -4.41
C GLY A 81 -11.60 -10.09 -5.89
N ILE A 82 -10.71 -9.26 -6.45
CA ILE A 82 -10.71 -8.90 -7.87
C ILE A 82 -10.29 -10.07 -8.76
N GLN A 83 -9.30 -10.85 -8.31
CA GLN A 83 -8.69 -11.94 -9.10
C GLN A 83 -9.46 -13.26 -9.03
N ARG A 84 -10.47 -13.38 -8.16
CA ARG A 84 -11.24 -14.63 -8.05
C ARG A 84 -11.99 -14.93 -9.37
N PRO A 85 -12.19 -16.21 -9.74
CA PRO A 85 -12.90 -16.57 -10.97
C PRO A 85 -14.31 -15.97 -11.06
N ALA A 86 -15.05 -15.93 -9.95
CA ALA A 86 -16.40 -15.34 -9.86
C ALA A 86 -16.42 -13.82 -9.66
N SER A 87 -15.34 -13.11 -9.99
CA SER A 87 -15.30 -11.65 -9.98
C SER A 87 -15.91 -11.10 -11.26
N ASP A 88 -16.80 -10.12 -11.13
CA ASP A 88 -17.40 -9.38 -12.25
C ASP A 88 -16.42 -8.41 -12.92
N ALA A 89 -15.19 -8.27 -12.39
CA ALA A 89 -14.18 -7.46 -13.02
C ALA A 89 -13.85 -7.99 -14.43
N PRO A 90 -13.80 -7.13 -15.46
CA PRO A 90 -13.44 -7.57 -16.79
C PRO A 90 -11.97 -8.03 -16.83
N GLU A 91 -11.64 -8.91 -17.77
CA GLU A 91 -10.30 -9.52 -17.84
C GLU A 91 -9.17 -8.50 -18.04
N TRP A 92 -9.42 -7.41 -18.79
CA TRP A 92 -8.47 -6.31 -18.93
C TRP A 92 -8.18 -5.64 -17.57
N GLY A 93 -9.21 -5.50 -16.72
CA GLY A 93 -9.07 -4.93 -15.38
C GLY A 93 -8.29 -5.86 -14.47
N LYS A 94 -8.61 -7.15 -14.47
CA LYS A 94 -7.84 -8.17 -13.72
C LYS A 94 -6.38 -8.20 -14.15
N ALA A 95 -6.10 -8.13 -15.46
CA ALA A 95 -4.74 -8.08 -16.00
C ALA A 95 -4.00 -6.82 -15.55
N GLY A 96 -4.64 -5.65 -15.61
CA GLY A 96 -4.08 -4.40 -15.12
C GLY A 96 -3.74 -4.45 -13.63
N TYR A 97 -4.66 -4.94 -12.79
CA TYR A 97 -4.39 -5.11 -11.35
C TYR A 97 -3.23 -6.08 -11.07
N ARG A 98 -3.02 -7.13 -11.89
CA ARG A 98 -1.84 -8.01 -11.79
C ARG A 98 -0.55 -7.28 -12.14
N ALA A 99 -0.57 -6.46 -13.19
CA ALA A 99 0.61 -5.68 -13.61
C ALA A 99 1.04 -4.68 -12.52
N TYR A 100 0.10 -3.90 -11.98
CA TYR A 100 0.38 -2.99 -10.88
C TYR A 100 0.85 -3.72 -9.62
N HIS A 101 0.28 -4.88 -9.31
CA HIS A 101 0.75 -5.70 -8.19
C HIS A 101 2.22 -6.11 -8.35
N ALA A 102 2.61 -6.61 -9.53
CA ALA A 102 3.98 -7.05 -9.80
C ALA A 102 4.99 -5.89 -9.68
N GLU A 103 4.66 -4.72 -10.23
CA GLU A 103 5.54 -3.55 -10.15
C GLU A 103 5.64 -2.97 -8.73
N LEU A 104 4.52 -2.89 -8.01
CA LEU A 104 4.52 -2.47 -6.61
C LEU A 104 5.28 -3.46 -5.72
N GLU A 105 5.16 -4.76 -5.98
CA GLU A 105 5.93 -5.79 -5.28
C GLU A 105 7.43 -5.55 -5.45
N ARG A 106 7.89 -5.37 -6.69
CA ARG A 106 9.29 -5.08 -7.02
C ARG A 106 9.79 -3.81 -6.33
N LEU A 107 9.02 -2.72 -6.40
CA LEU A 107 9.40 -1.40 -5.86
C LEU A 107 9.39 -1.32 -4.34
N LEU A 108 8.51 -2.09 -3.68
CA LEU A 108 8.30 -2.01 -2.23
C LEU A 108 9.06 -3.10 -1.46
N GLN A 109 9.41 -4.22 -2.10
CA GLN A 109 10.26 -5.25 -1.50
C GLN A 109 11.76 -4.99 -1.73
N GLY A 110 12.12 -4.14 -2.71
CA GLY A 110 13.49 -3.76 -3.03
C GLY A 110 14.20 -2.82 -2.04
N ALA A 111 13.58 -2.47 -0.90
CA ALA A 111 14.19 -1.68 0.16
C ALA A 111 14.39 -2.51 1.44
N GLY A 112 15.30 -3.49 1.38
CA GLY A 112 15.93 -4.02 2.59
C GLY A 112 16.85 -2.96 3.23
N PRO A 113 17.19 -3.07 4.53
CA PRO A 113 18.14 -2.16 5.19
C PRO A 113 19.53 -2.35 4.58
N GLY A 114 19.85 -1.59 3.53
CA GLY A 114 21.07 -1.81 2.77
C GLY A 114 21.32 -0.84 1.61
N ALA A 115 20.53 0.22 1.44
CA ALA A 115 20.97 1.35 0.65
C ALA A 115 21.93 2.20 1.50
N VAL A 116 23.15 1.67 1.69
CA VAL A 116 24.30 2.48 2.10
C VAL A 116 24.48 3.50 0.97
N LEU A 117 24.10 4.75 1.24
CA LEU A 117 24.52 5.87 0.42
C LEU A 117 26.05 5.86 0.40
N PRO A 118 26.70 5.73 -0.76
CA PRO A 118 28.12 5.94 -0.82
C PRO A 118 28.37 7.45 -0.65
N TRP A 119 29.29 7.77 0.29
CA TRP A 119 29.98 9.04 0.53
C TRP A 119 29.29 10.07 1.44
N VAL A 120 29.80 10.23 2.67
CA VAL A 120 30.83 11.24 3.03
C VAL A 120 31.81 10.61 4.01
#